data_AF-A0A937KV58-F1
#
_entry.id   AF-A0A937KV58-F1
#
_cell.length_a   1.000
_cell.length_b   1.000
_cell.length_c   1.000
_cell.angle_alpha   90.00
_cell.angle_beta   90.00
_cell.angle_gamma   90.00
#
_symmetry.space_group_name_H-M   'P 1'
#
loop_
_entity.id
_entity.type
_entity.pdbx_description
1 polymer ?
#
loop_
_entity_poly.entity_id
_entity_poly.type
_entity_poly.pdbx_seq_one_letter_code
_entity_poly.pdbx_strand_id
1 'polypeptide(L)' 'MGKGDKKTRRGKIIKGSYGVRRTRKKAKNKTAS' A
#
# COMPACT_ATOMS: atom_id res chain seq x y z
N MET A 1 10.19 -11.76 -1.55
CA MET A 1 9.77 -10.76 -2.56
C MET A 1 10.57 -9.47 -2.41
N GLY A 2 11.45 -9.18 -3.38
CA GLY A 2 12.41 -8.08 -3.34
C GLY A 2 11.83 -6.71 -3.70
N LYS A 3 12.68 -5.69 -3.69
CA LYS A 3 12.32 -4.30 -4.03
C LYS A 3 11.89 -4.10 -5.49
N GLY A 4 12.26 -5.01 -6.40
CA GLY A 4 11.88 -4.94 -7.82
C GLY A 4 10.43 -5.36 -8.12
N ASP A 5 9.78 -6.10 -7.21
CA ASP A 5 8.41 -6.58 -7.45
C ASP A 5 7.36 -5.50 -7.12
N LYS A 6 6.86 -4.88 -8.19
CA LYS A 6 5.85 -3.80 -8.18
C LYS A 6 4.48 -4.24 -7.60
N LYS A 7 4.22 -5.54 -7.48
CA LYS A 7 2.98 -6.07 -6.86
C LYS A 7 3.08 -6.15 -5.35
N THR A 8 4.27 -6.02 -4.76
CA THR A 8 4.46 -6.10 -3.31
C THR A 8 4.40 -4.74 -2.63
N ARG A 9 4.19 -4.73 -1.31
CA ARG A 9 4.28 -3.49 -0.52
C ARG A 9 5.64 -2.83 -0.67
N ARG A 10 6.74 -3.61 -0.61
CA ARG A 10 8.12 -3.09 -0.72
C ARG A 10 8.39 -2.48 -2.09
N GLY A 11 8.05 -3.16 -3.20
CA GLY A 11 8.23 -2.57 -4.53
C GLY A 11 7.33 -1.37 -4.80
N LYS A 12 6.11 -1.35 -4.24
CA LYS A 12 5.24 -0.17 -4.28
C LYS A 12 5.78 1.02 -3.48
N ILE A 13 6.50 0.78 -2.38
CA ILE A 13 7.18 1.85 -1.63
C ILE A 13 8.27 2.48 -2.50
N ILE A 14 9.12 1.66 -3.11
CA ILE A 14 10.23 2.14 -3.95
C ILE A 14 9.73 2.85 -5.20
N LYS A 15 8.71 2.31 -5.88
CA LYS A 15 8.13 2.96 -7.06
C LYS A 15 7.29 4.19 -6.71
N GLY A 16 6.89 4.37 -5.45
CA GLY A 16 5.99 5.45 -5.04
C GLY A 16 4.51 5.21 -5.38
N SER A 17 4.13 4.05 -5.94
CA SER A 17 2.73 3.75 -6.31
C SER A 17 1.91 3.18 -5.13
N TYR A 18 0.59 3.28 -5.20
CA TYR A 18 -0.34 2.79 -4.16
C TYR A 18 -1.14 1.56 -4.62
N GLY A 19 -2.00 1.05 -3.74
CA GLY A 19 -3.02 0.04 -4.04
C GLY A 19 -3.27 -0.85 -2.83
N VAL A 20 -3.98 -1.97 -3.01
CA VAL A 20 -4.42 -2.85 -1.90
C VAL A 20 -3.29 -3.22 -0.92
N ARG A 21 -2.09 -3.51 -1.43
CA ARG A 21 -0.92 -3.89 -0.61
C ARG A 21 -0.10 -2.71 -0.05
N ARG A 22 -0.28 -1.48 -0.57
CA ARG A 22 0.31 -0.23 -0.05
C ARG A 22 -0.79 0.83 -0.07
N THR A 23 -1.73 0.70 0.86
CA THR A 23 -2.82 1.64 1.01
C THR A 23 -2.28 2.97 1.53
N ARG A 24 -2.94 4.07 1.18
CA ARG A 24 -2.77 5.32 1.93
C ARG A 24 -3.30 5.06 3.34
N LYS A 25 -2.71 5.68 4.36
CA LYS A 25 -3.36 5.75 5.67
C LYS A 25 -4.74 6.35 5.42
N LYS A 26 -5.79 5.51 5.43
CA LYS A 26 -7.14 6.03 5.53
C LYS A 26 -7.15 6.70 6.91
N ALA A 27 -7.55 7.97 6.97
CA ALA A 27 -8.05 8.51 8.21
C ALA A 27 -9.02 7.45 8.74
N LYS A 28 -8.85 7.04 10.01
CA LYS A 28 -9.75 6.06 10.64
C LYS A 28 -11.15 6.69 10.63
N ASN A 29 -11.89 6.57 9.53
CA ASN A 29 -13.32 6.75 9.57
C ASN A 29 -13.80 5.54 10.36
N LYS A 30 -14.03 5.76 11.65
CA LYS A 30 -14.89 4.93 12.50
C LYS A 30 -16.23 4.81 11.78
N THR A 31 -16.37 3.82 10.91
CA THR A 31 -17.65 3.46 10.31
C THR A 31 -17.48 2.09 9.69
N ALA A 32 -17.71 1.08 10.52
CA ALA A 32 -18.66 0.03 10.19
C ALA A 32 -19.20 -0.44 11.55
N SER A 33 -20.43 0.00 11.80
CA SER A 33 -21.40 -0.53 12.76
C SER A 33 -21.49 -2.06 12.73
#